data_AF-A0A414YGK4-F1
#
_entry.id   AF-A0A414YGK4-F1
#
_cell.length_a   1.000
_cell.length_b   1.000
_cell.length_c   1.000
_cell.angle_alpha   90.00
_cell.angle_beta   90.00
_cell.angle_gamma   90.00
#
_symmetry.space_group_name_H-M   'P 1'
#
loop_
_entity.id
_entity.type
_entity.pdbx_description
1 polymer ?
#
loop_
_entity_poly.entity_id
_entity_poly.type
_entity_poly.pdbx_seq_one_letter_code
_entity_poly.pdbx_strand_id
1 'polypeptide(L)'
;MSAKIIVMQGNMVATIEETNKDAFIKRGEYKETELDKRKREVDFLITSIANRYEVTFNHKVELKESRSIKKSEYFDNIYYVTENALNKLKKQYSYECDL
;
A
#
# COMPACT_ATOMS: atom_id res chain seq x y z
N MET A 1 -13.38 9.42 26.48
CA MET A 1 -13.67 8.01 26.83
C MET A 1 -14.57 8.00 28.06
N SER A 2 -15.77 7.42 27.96
CA SER A 2 -16.60 7.18 29.15
C SER A 2 -17.40 5.90 28.90
N ALA A 3 -17.23 4.91 29.76
CA ALA A 3 -18.03 3.69 29.75
C ALA A 3 -19.07 3.80 30.86
N LYS A 4 -20.35 3.61 30.52
CA LYS A 4 -21.45 3.62 31.50
C LYS A 4 -21.84 2.17 31.78
N ILE A 5 -21.65 1.72 33.02
CA ILE A 5 -22.00 0.36 33.45
C ILE A 5 -23.40 0.42 34.04
N ILE A 6 -24.36 -0.30 33.46
CA ILE A 6 -25.71 -0.49 34.02
C ILE A 6 -25.81 -1.94 34.49
N VAL A 7 -26.02 -2.14 35.78
CA VAL A 7 -26.22 -3.47 36.38
C VAL A 7 -27.72 -3.69 36.53
N MET A 8 -28.30 -4.66 35.80
CA MET A 8 -29.62 -5.19 36.11
C MET A 8 -29.51 -6.66 36.48
N GLN A 9 -30.02 -6.98 37.68
CA GLN A 9 -30.31 -8.32 38.21
C GLN A 9 -29.36 -9.44 37.71
N GLY A 10 -28.10 -9.40 38.16
CA GLY A 10 -27.22 -10.57 38.19
C GLY A 10 -26.45 -10.89 36.90
N ASN A 11 -26.69 -10.21 35.78
CA ASN A 11 -25.89 -10.38 34.57
C ASN A 11 -25.19 -9.08 34.16
N MET A 12 -23.86 -9.12 34.06
CA MET A 12 -23.07 -8.01 33.53
C MET A 12 -23.32 -7.88 32.02
N VAL A 13 -24.01 -6.83 31.59
CA VAL A 13 -24.17 -6.48 30.18
C VAL A 13 -23.32 -5.25 29.89
N ALA A 14 -22.16 -5.45 29.25
CA ALA A 14 -21.36 -4.35 28.76
C ALA A 14 -21.87 -3.94 27.38
N THR A 15 -22.50 -2.77 27.27
CA THR A 15 -22.87 -2.18 25.97
C THR A 15 -21.75 -1.25 25.55
N ILE A 16 -21.00 -1.62 24.52
CA ILE A 16 -19.98 -0.77 23.90
C ILE A 16 -20.69 0.03 22.81
N GLU A 17 -20.94 1.31 23.05
CA GLU A 17 -21.39 2.21 21.99
C GLU A 17 -20.20 2.52 21.06
N GLU A 18 -20.06 1.71 20.01
CA GLU A 18 -19.12 1.98 18.91
C GLU A 18 -19.45 3.31 18.26
N THR A 19 -18.64 4.33 18.59
CA THR A 19 -18.86 5.72 18.23
C THR A 19 -18.48 6.04 16.77
N ASN A 20 -18.65 5.09 15.84
CA ASN A 20 -18.22 5.25 14.44
C ASN A 20 -18.96 4.36 13.43
N LYS A 21 -20.30 4.31 13.53
CA LYS A 21 -21.15 3.56 12.59
C LYS A 21 -21.11 4.11 11.15
N ASP A 22 -20.76 5.38 10.95
CA ASP A 22 -20.71 6.01 9.62
C ASP A 22 -19.42 5.75 8.84
N ALA A 23 -18.39 5.20 9.49
CA ALA A 23 -17.13 4.82 8.84
C ALA A 23 -17.09 3.35 8.37
N PHE A 24 -18.13 2.56 8.70
CA PHE A 24 -18.14 1.14 8.41
C PHE A 24 -18.66 0.87 7.00
N ILE A 25 -17.74 0.59 6.08
CA ILE A 25 -18.08 0.17 4.72
C ILE A 25 -18.78 -1.20 4.78
N LYS A 26 -19.93 -1.33 4.13
CA LYS A 26 -20.67 -2.59 4.08
C LYS A 26 -19.83 -3.66 3.39
N ARG A 27 -19.84 -4.87 3.96
CA ARG A 27 -19.12 -6.04 3.44
C ARG A 27 -19.57 -6.29 1.99
N GLY A 28 -18.65 -6.09 1.03
CA GLY A 28 -18.90 -6.29 -0.40
C GLY A 28 -18.84 -5.03 -1.27
N GLU A 29 -18.81 -3.83 -0.68
CA GLU A 29 -18.59 -2.58 -1.41
C GLU A 29 -17.12 -2.17 -1.30
N TYR A 30 -16.41 -2.12 -2.42
CA TYR A 30 -15.08 -1.51 -2.46
C TYR A 30 -15.24 -0.01 -2.66
N LYS A 31 -14.82 0.77 -1.66
CA LYS A 31 -14.69 2.23 -1.76
C LYS A 31 -13.21 2.53 -1.96
N GLU A 32 -12.87 3.16 -3.08
CA GLU A 32 -11.50 3.65 -3.31
C GLU A 32 -11.08 4.54 -2.13
N THR A 33 -9.98 4.15 -1.49
CA THR A 33 -9.41 4.93 -0.39
C THR A 33 -8.46 5.98 -0.94
N GLU A 34 -8.13 6.97 -0.13
CA GLU A 34 -7.08 7.95 -0.48
C GLU A 34 -5.73 7.26 -0.76
N LEU A 35 -5.48 6.12 -0.12
CA LEU A 35 -4.29 5.29 -0.32
C LEU A 35 -4.26 4.69 -1.74
N ASP A 36 -5.41 4.23 -2.25
CA ASP A 36 -5.52 3.71 -3.62
C ASP A 36 -5.26 4.80 -4.66
N LYS A 37 -5.70 6.03 -4.40
CA LYS A 37 -5.41 7.20 -5.26
C LYS A 37 -3.92 7.51 -5.25
N ARG A 38 -3.29 7.57 -4.07
CA ARG A 38 -1.84 7.82 -3.95
C ARG A 38 -1.01 6.74 -4.66
N LYS A 39 -1.39 5.46 -4.53
CA LYS A 39 -0.74 4.35 -5.26
C LYS A 39 -0.85 4.46 -6.77
N ARG A 40 -1.91 5.10 -7.29
CA ARG A 40 -2.11 5.36 -8.73
C ARG A 40 -1.32 6.57 -9.22
N GLU A 41 -1.12 7.57 -8.37
CA GLU A 41 -0.43 8.82 -8.69
C GLU A 41 1.11 8.73 -8.64
N VAL A 42 1.66 7.77 -7.87
CA VAL A 42 3.12 7.60 -7.83
C VAL A 42 3.70 7.05 -9.13
N ASP A 43 4.98 7.33 -9.34
CA ASP A 43 5.69 6.93 -10.55
C ASP A 43 5.94 5.42 -10.59
N PHE A 44 6.35 4.85 -9.45
CA PHE A 44 6.57 3.42 -9.33
C PHE A 44 6.23 2.86 -7.94
N LEU A 45 5.86 1.59 -7.92
CA LEU A 45 5.54 0.81 -6.74
C LEU A 45 6.64 -0.22 -6.48
N ILE A 46 7.06 -0.36 -5.23
CA ILE A 46 7.94 -1.46 -4.82
C ILE A 46 7.04 -2.64 -4.43
N THR A 47 7.02 -3.68 -5.26
CA THR A 47 6.11 -4.83 -5.12
C THR A 47 6.74 -6.00 -4.38
N SER A 48 8.07 -6.13 -4.40
CA SER A 48 8.75 -7.24 -3.73
C SER A 48 10.18 -6.89 -3.32
N ILE A 49 10.61 -7.48 -2.21
CA ILE A 49 11.97 -7.39 -1.69
C ILE A 49 12.56 -8.81 -1.65
N ALA A 50 13.53 -9.07 -2.53
CA ALA A 50 14.32 -10.30 -2.53
C ALA A 50 15.81 -9.94 -2.61
N ASN A 51 16.60 -10.69 -3.39
CA ASN A 51 18.00 -10.32 -3.71
C ASN A 51 18.09 -9.02 -4.54
N ARG A 52 17.02 -8.70 -5.27
CA ARG A 52 16.80 -7.41 -5.96
C ARG A 52 15.41 -6.92 -5.61
N TYR A 53 15.22 -5.61 -5.62
CA TYR A 53 13.92 -4.99 -5.44
C TYR A 53 13.16 -5.06 -6.75
N GLU A 54 11.92 -5.52 -6.69
CA GLU A 54 11.00 -5.46 -7.82
C GLU A 54 10.27 -4.12 -7.77
N VAL A 55 10.40 -3.35 -8.85
CA VAL A 55 9.69 -2.08 -9.02
C VAL A 55 8.78 -2.16 -10.24
N THR A 56 7.52 -1.78 -10.04
CA THR A 56 6.50 -1.72 -11.09
C THR A 56 6.18 -0.26 -11.37
N PHE A 57 6.38 0.19 -12.60
CA PHE A 57 6.03 1.56 -13.00
C PHE A 57 4.55 1.63 -13.39
N ASN A 58 3.86 2.65 -12.89
CA ASN A 58 2.46 2.93 -13.23
C ASN A 58 2.31 3.54 -14.63
N HIS A 59 3.38 4.14 -15.15
CA HIS A 59 3.45 4.72 -16.48
C HIS A 59 4.58 4.07 -17.29
N LYS A 60 4.59 4.32 -18.61
CA LYS A 60 5.65 3.80 -19.48
C LYS A 60 6.95 4.52 -19.18
N VAL A 61 7.87 3.84 -18.51
CA VAL A 61 9.26 4.28 -18.29
C VAL A 61 10.19 3.30 -18.98
N GLU A 62 11.09 3.82 -19.80
CA GLU A 62 12.20 3.07 -20.37
C GLU A 62 13.46 3.33 -19.53
N LEU A 63 13.74 2.43 -18.58
CA LEU A 63 15.00 2.47 -17.86
C LEU A 63 16.09 1.79 -18.68
N LYS A 64 17.24 2.45 -18.79
CA LYS A 64 18.43 1.86 -19.42
C LYS A 64 18.90 0.64 -18.62
N GLU A 65 18.84 -0.53 -19.23
CA GLU A 65 19.35 -1.76 -18.63
C GLU A 65 20.84 -1.64 -18.29
N SER A 66 21.18 -2.11 -17.10
CA SER A 66 22.56 -2.09 -16.59
C SER A 66 22.75 -3.22 -15.60
N ARG A 67 23.98 -3.42 -15.12
CA ARG A 67 24.26 -4.44 -14.07
C ARG A 67 23.37 -4.29 -12.83
N SER A 68 22.91 -3.07 -12.55
CA SER A 68 22.10 -2.71 -11.39
C SER A 68 20.59 -2.65 -11.67
N ILE A 69 20.16 -2.65 -12.94
CA ILE A 69 18.76 -2.55 -13.37
C ILE A 69 18.54 -3.60 -14.45
N LYS A 70 17.79 -4.65 -14.13
CA LYS A 70 17.38 -5.68 -15.10
C LYS A 70 15.89 -5.54 -15.37
N LYS A 71 15.47 -5.43 -16.63
CA LYS A 71 14.05 -5.44 -16.98
C LYS A 71 13.49 -6.86 -16.82
N SER A 72 12.22 -6.97 -16.42
CA SER A 72 11.53 -8.25 -16.41
C SER A 72 11.30 -8.74 -17.84
N GLU A 73 11.42 -10.04 -18.05
CA GLU A 73 11.17 -10.69 -19.35
C GLU A 73 9.67 -10.90 -19.60
N TYR A 74 8.85 -10.84 -18.55
CA TYR A 74 7.41 -11.13 -18.60
C TYR A 74 6.54 -9.88 -18.67
N PHE A 75 7.03 -8.77 -18.11
CA PHE A 75 6.25 -7.54 -17.95
C PHE A 75 7.11 -6.32 -18.28
N ASP A 76 6.64 -5.51 -19.22
CA ASP A 76 7.38 -4.34 -19.71
C ASP A 76 7.54 -3.23 -18.67
N ASN A 77 6.67 -3.21 -17.67
CA ASN A 77 6.60 -2.22 -16.61
C ASN A 77 7.32 -2.65 -15.32
N ILE A 78 7.90 -3.85 -15.29
CA ILE A 78 8.59 -4.38 -14.12
C ILE A 78 10.11 -4.36 -14.31
N TYR A 79 10.82 -3.84 -13.30
CA TYR A 79 12.27 -3.82 -13.25
C TYR A 79 12.79 -4.39 -11.94
N TYR A 80 13.88 -5.14 -12.02
CA TYR A 80 14.65 -5.65 -10.90
C TYR A 80 15.86 -4.76 -10.65
N VAL A 81 15.83 -4.02 -9.54
CA VAL A 81 16.85 -3.03 -9.22
C VAL A 81 17.62 -3.41 -7.96
N THR A 82 18.92 -3.13 -7.95
CA THR A 82 19.73 -3.24 -6.73
C THR A 82 19.45 -2.06 -5.79
N GLU A 83 19.76 -2.19 -4.52
CA GLU A 83 19.52 -1.15 -3.51
C GLU A 83 20.11 0.22 -3.90
N ASN A 84 21.33 0.23 -4.45
CA ASN A 84 21.98 1.46 -4.92
C ASN A 84 21.22 2.12 -6.08
N ALA A 85 20.67 1.34 -7.01
CA ALA A 85 19.85 1.87 -8.10
C ALA A 85 18.48 2.35 -7.58
N LEU A 86 17.87 1.59 -6.67
CA LEU A 86 16.62 1.97 -6.01
C LEU A 86 16.76 3.31 -5.28
N ASN A 87 17.82 3.51 -4.51
CA ASN A 87 18.06 4.77 -3.79
C ASN A 87 18.27 5.97 -4.74
N LYS A 88 18.73 5.74 -5.97
CA LYS A 88 18.77 6.79 -7.01
C LYS A 88 17.38 7.05 -7.59
N LEU A 89 16.61 5.99 -7.86
CA LEU A 89 15.24 6.11 -8.37
C LEU A 89 14.33 6.82 -7.37
N LYS A 90 14.41 6.50 -6.08
CA LYS A 90 13.68 7.18 -4.99
C LYS A 90 13.95 8.69 -4.90
N LYS A 91 15.08 9.17 -5.42
CA LYS A 91 15.42 10.60 -5.45
C LYS A 91 14.88 11.31 -6.69
N GLN A 92 14.61 10.56 -7.76
CA GLN A 92 14.19 11.11 -9.05
C GLN A 92 12.68 10.98 -9.28
N TYR A 93 12.07 9.97 -8.65
CA TYR A 93 10.68 9.59 -8.87
C TYR A 93 9.96 9.40 -7.54
N SER A 94 8.68 9.70 -7.55
CA SER A 94 7.74 9.41 -6.47
C SER A 94 7.49 7.92 -6.37
N TYR A 95 7.59 7.36 -5.17
CA TYR A 95 7.43 5.93 -4.96
C TYR A 95 6.49 5.64 -3.79
N GLU A 96 5.81 4.51 -3.85
CA GLU A 96 5.10 3.91 -2.73
C GLU A 96 5.49 2.44 -2.58
N CYS A 97 5.30 1.90 -1.38
CA CYS A 97 5.47 0.47 -1.13
C CYS A 97 4.13 -0.23 -1.22
N ASP A 98 4.07 -1.29 -2.01
CA ASP A 98 2.92 -2.21 -2.09
C ASP A 98 3.39 -3.60 -1.67
N LEU A 99 3.81 -3.69 -0.40
CA LEU A 99 4.34 -4.89 0.25
C LEU A 99 3.28 -5.59 1.10
#